data_AF-A0A285NTU1-F1
#
_entry.id   AF-A0A285NTU1-F1
#
_cell.length_a   1.000
_cell.length_b   1.000
_cell.length_c   1.000
_cell.angle_alpha   90.00
_cell.angle_beta   90.00
_cell.angle_gamma   90.00
#
_symmetry.space_group_name_H-M   'P 1'
#
loop_
_entity.id
_entity.type
_entity.pdbx_description
1 polymer ?
#
loop_
_entity_poly.entity_id
_entity_poly.type
_entity_poly.pdbx_seq_one_letter_code
_entity_poly.pdbx_strand_id
1 'polypeptide(L)'
;MTVVERLQSNWSDELPHGVMEWQDETNTVIELEILPNRPVEPDGMRLTDESAKGAIGLVVSPPTKVDEYVDVLADDTVDIPEYYSRFPDNREPMIQHGDDALFSEWVEAAVRVLNGGGRYDESEFTLYDCLVDDPQPCLLLRERVGAVLLAPADLSPEVKGL
;
A
#
# COMPACT_ATOMS: atom_id res chain seq x y z
N MET A 1 14.45 -18.10 -7.38
CA MET A 1 14.01 -16.76 -7.81
C MET A 1 13.97 -15.89 -6.58
N THR A 2 14.70 -14.78 -6.56
CA THR A 2 14.73 -13.82 -5.46
C THR A 2 13.41 -13.03 -5.39
N VAL A 3 13.17 -12.31 -4.29
CA VAL A 3 11.98 -11.45 -4.17
C VAL A 3 11.98 -10.35 -5.24
N VAL A 4 13.15 -9.77 -5.53
CA VAL A 4 13.31 -8.76 -6.58
C VAL A 4 13.02 -9.35 -7.97
N GLU A 5 13.54 -10.54 -8.27
CA GLU A 5 13.25 -11.22 -9.56
C GLU A 5 11.76 -11.52 -9.71
N ARG A 6 11.06 -11.84 -8.62
CA ARG A 6 9.59 -12.05 -8.63
C ARG A 6 8.83 -10.76 -8.88
N LEU A 7 9.19 -9.67 -8.19
CA LEU A 7 8.58 -8.36 -8.41
C LEU A 7 8.72 -7.92 -9.87
N GLN A 8 9.93 -8.04 -10.43
CA GLN A 8 10.20 -7.73 -11.84
C GLN A 8 9.40 -8.62 -12.79
N SER A 9 9.34 -9.93 -12.51
CA SER A 9 8.59 -10.86 -13.36
C SER A 9 7.07 -10.67 -13.30
N ASN A 10 6.53 -10.19 -12.18
CA ASN A 10 5.09 -10.10 -11.95
C ASN A 10 4.50 -8.76 -12.36
N TRP A 11 5.24 -7.67 -12.18
CA TRP A 11 4.69 -6.32 -12.32
C TRP A 11 5.36 -5.51 -13.41
N SER A 12 6.63 -5.15 -13.23
CA SER A 12 7.36 -4.29 -14.17
C SER A 12 8.86 -4.31 -13.89
N ASP A 13 9.65 -4.01 -14.91
CA ASP A 13 11.07 -3.68 -14.76
C ASP A 13 11.28 -2.33 -14.04
N GLU A 14 10.25 -1.46 -14.02
CA GLU A 14 10.20 -0.26 -13.19
C GLU A 14 9.89 -0.66 -11.75
N LEU A 15 10.93 -1.15 -11.05
CA LEU A 15 10.82 -1.51 -9.65
C LEU A 15 10.34 -0.32 -8.80
N PRO A 16 9.48 -0.55 -7.79
CA PRO A 16 9.08 0.46 -6.83
C PRO A 16 10.29 1.17 -6.23
N HIS A 17 10.24 2.49 -6.18
CA HIS A 17 11.39 3.30 -5.86
C HIS A 17 11.76 3.18 -4.37
N GLY A 18 13.06 3.26 -4.08
CA GLY A 18 13.65 3.12 -2.74
C GLY A 18 13.33 4.24 -1.74
N VAL A 19 12.18 4.89 -1.90
CA VAL A 19 11.61 5.79 -0.90
C VAL A 19 11.23 5.05 0.37
N MET A 20 11.18 3.72 0.39
CA MET A 20 10.90 2.91 1.59
C MET A 20 11.92 1.78 1.72
N GLU A 21 12.35 1.49 2.96
CA GLU A 21 13.08 0.25 3.23
C GLU A 21 12.12 -0.88 3.52
N TRP A 22 12.44 -2.06 2.98
CA TRP A 22 11.63 -3.27 3.10
C TRP A 22 12.30 -4.28 4.03
N GLN A 23 11.50 -5.13 4.66
CA GLN A 23 12.03 -6.29 5.37
C GLN A 23 12.72 -7.27 4.40
N ASP A 24 13.62 -8.10 4.92
CA ASP A 24 14.37 -9.05 4.08
C ASP A 24 13.52 -10.28 3.72
N GLU A 25 12.46 -10.53 4.49
CA GLU A 25 11.56 -11.67 4.36
C GLU A 25 10.16 -11.21 3.94
N THR A 26 9.53 -12.05 3.11
CA THR A 26 8.15 -11.84 2.67
C THR A 26 7.17 -12.41 3.68
N ASN A 27 6.05 -11.72 3.87
CA ASN A 27 4.91 -12.19 4.65
C ASN A 27 3.74 -12.54 3.74
N THR A 28 2.73 -13.23 4.29
CA THR A 28 1.50 -13.57 3.56
C THR A 28 0.31 -12.99 4.28
N VAL A 29 -0.46 -12.17 3.56
CA VAL A 29 -1.67 -11.50 4.02
C VAL A 29 -2.78 -11.92 3.08
N ILE A 30 -3.73 -12.72 3.58
CA ILE A 30 -4.90 -13.19 2.81
C ILE A 30 -4.47 -13.68 1.41
N GLU A 31 -3.58 -14.67 1.39
CA GLU A 31 -3.03 -15.30 0.17
C GLU A 31 -2.15 -14.42 -0.74
N LEU A 32 -2.02 -13.14 -0.45
CA LEU A 32 -1.05 -12.24 -1.06
C LEU A 32 0.29 -12.30 -0.32
N GLU A 33 1.33 -12.66 -1.05
CA GLU A 33 2.71 -12.46 -0.61
C GLU A 33 3.12 -10.99 -0.73
N ILE A 34 3.63 -10.43 0.36
CA ILE A 34 4.08 -9.04 0.46
C ILE A 34 5.51 -8.93 1.02
N LEU A 35 6.16 -7.80 0.74
CA LEU A 35 7.32 -7.29 1.45
C LEU A 35 6.88 -6.16 2.39
N PRO A 36 6.87 -6.39 3.71
CA PRO A 36 6.47 -5.36 4.66
C PRO A 36 7.51 -4.25 4.77
N ASN A 37 7.07 -3.04 5.08
CA ASN A 37 7.97 -1.93 5.33
C ASN A 37 8.76 -2.11 6.65
N ARG A 38 9.97 -1.55 6.67
CA ARG A 38 10.74 -1.35 7.90
C ARG A 38 10.33 -0.04 8.58
N PRO A 39 10.47 0.04 9.91
CA PRO A 39 10.30 1.29 10.64
C PRO A 39 11.53 2.18 10.40
N VAL A 40 11.53 2.91 9.30
CA VAL A 40 12.54 3.93 8.98
C VAL A 40 11.82 5.18 8.49
N GLU A 41 12.43 6.34 8.73
CA GLU A 41 12.00 7.60 8.13
C GLU A 41 12.29 7.52 6.62
N PRO A 42 11.27 7.39 5.78
CA PRO A 42 11.49 7.41 4.35
C PRO A 42 11.77 8.85 3.92
N ASP A 43 12.65 9.04 2.93
CA ASP A 43 13.17 10.37 2.57
C ASP A 43 12.03 11.34 2.22
N GLY A 44 11.86 12.40 3.01
CA GLY A 44 10.79 13.38 2.83
C GLY A 44 9.40 12.99 3.36
N MET A 45 9.26 11.87 4.07
CA MET A 45 8.02 11.43 4.71
C MET A 45 8.19 11.33 6.23
N ARG A 46 7.22 11.83 6.99
CA ARG A 46 7.20 11.71 8.45
C ARG A 46 6.34 10.52 8.88
N LEU A 47 6.70 9.31 8.46
CA LEU A 47 6.16 8.07 9.05
C LEU A 47 6.82 7.79 10.42
N THR A 48 6.89 8.82 11.28
CA THR A 48 7.65 8.83 12.54
C THR A 48 6.98 8.06 13.67
N ASP A 49 5.78 7.53 13.43
CA ASP A 49 4.97 6.87 14.43
C ASP A 49 5.18 5.35 14.37
N GLU A 50 5.32 4.68 15.52
CA GLU A 50 5.46 3.22 15.55
C GLU A 50 4.25 2.53 14.92
N SER A 51 3.10 3.22 14.84
CA SER A 51 1.89 2.78 14.16
C SER A 51 2.04 2.59 12.64
N ALA A 52 3.08 3.13 12.00
CA ALA A 52 3.32 2.92 10.57
C ALA A 52 4.13 1.64 10.27
N LYS A 53 4.64 0.96 11.30
CA LYS A 53 5.46 -0.24 11.14
C LYS A 53 4.61 -1.43 10.72
N GLY A 54 4.92 -2.04 9.57
CA GLY A 54 4.14 -3.15 9.03
C GLY A 54 2.79 -2.71 8.46
N ALA A 55 2.47 -1.42 8.49
CA ALA A 55 1.23 -0.88 7.94
C ALA A 55 1.24 -0.85 6.41
N ILE A 56 2.41 -0.98 5.78
CA ILE A 56 2.58 -0.89 4.32
C ILE A 56 3.31 -2.15 3.83
N GLY A 57 2.69 -2.87 2.89
CA GLY A 57 3.23 -4.10 2.31
C GLY A 57 3.30 -4.03 0.79
N LEU A 58 4.50 -4.07 0.21
CA LEU A 58 4.66 -4.15 -1.24
C LEU A 58 4.26 -5.54 -1.75
N VAL A 59 3.30 -5.62 -2.67
CA VAL A 59 2.78 -6.90 -3.17
C VAL A 59 3.76 -7.54 -4.15
N VAL A 60 4.23 -8.74 -3.79
CA VAL A 60 5.12 -9.56 -4.62
C VAL A 60 4.34 -10.53 -5.50
N SER A 61 3.10 -10.85 -5.10
CA SER A 61 2.22 -11.77 -5.82
C SER A 61 1.92 -11.32 -7.25
N PRO A 62 1.61 -12.26 -8.17
CA PRO A 62 1.24 -11.92 -9.54
C PRO A 62 -0.09 -11.14 -9.59
N PRO A 63 -0.31 -10.33 -10.66
CA PRO A 63 -1.54 -9.55 -10.82
C PRO A 63 -2.82 -10.37 -10.68
N THR A 64 -2.84 -11.62 -11.16
CA THR A 64 -4.02 -12.50 -11.05
C THR A 64 -4.47 -12.74 -9.61
N LYS A 65 -3.54 -12.80 -8.65
CA LYS A 65 -3.88 -12.93 -7.23
C LYS A 65 -4.40 -11.62 -6.64
N VAL A 66 -3.93 -10.49 -7.16
CA VAL A 66 -4.44 -9.18 -6.78
C VAL A 66 -5.87 -9.00 -7.28
N ASP A 67 -6.15 -9.41 -8.51
CA ASP A 67 -7.51 -9.41 -9.06
C ASP A 67 -8.44 -10.28 -8.20
N GLU A 68 -8.00 -11.49 -7.83
CA GLU A 68 -8.75 -12.38 -6.91
C GLU A 68 -8.99 -11.74 -5.54
N TYR A 69 -8.00 -11.04 -4.98
CA TYR A 69 -8.13 -10.33 -3.71
C TYR A 69 -9.19 -9.22 -3.80
N VAL A 70 -9.11 -8.39 -4.84
CA VAL A 70 -10.02 -7.27 -5.08
C VAL A 70 -11.45 -7.77 -5.29
N ASP A 71 -11.64 -8.78 -6.14
CA ASP A 71 -12.96 -9.34 -6.44
C ASP A 71 -13.67 -9.91 -5.20
N VAL A 72 -12.91 -10.33 -4.19
CA VAL A 72 -13.44 -10.93 -2.96
C VAL A 72 -13.65 -9.90 -1.85
N LEU A 73 -12.76 -8.92 -1.72
CA LEU A 73 -12.68 -8.06 -0.53
C LEU A 73 -12.95 -6.58 -0.77
N ALA A 74 -12.80 -6.08 -1.99
CA ALA A 74 -13.03 -4.67 -2.27
C ALA A 74 -14.54 -4.38 -2.37
N ASP A 75 -14.99 -3.35 -1.65
CA ASP A 75 -16.37 -2.86 -1.73
C ASP A 75 -16.51 -1.75 -2.78
N ASP A 76 -15.58 -0.79 -2.77
CA ASP A 76 -15.57 0.34 -3.69
C ASP A 76 -14.14 0.77 -4.04
N THR A 77 -14.02 1.79 -4.88
CA THR A 77 -12.77 2.46 -5.22
C THR A 77 -12.75 3.89 -4.73
N VAL A 78 -11.57 4.36 -4.37
CA VAL A 78 -11.32 5.70 -3.85
C VAL A 78 -10.39 6.43 -4.81
N ASP A 79 -10.78 7.64 -5.19
CA ASP A 79 -9.95 8.50 -6.04
C ASP A 79 -8.69 8.97 -5.29
N ILE A 80 -7.54 8.88 -5.95
CA ILE A 80 -6.27 9.37 -5.43
C ILE A 80 -6.03 10.80 -5.90
N PRO A 81 -5.74 11.78 -5.02
CA PRO A 81 -5.57 13.17 -5.43
C PRO A 81 -4.42 13.37 -6.43
N GLU A 82 -4.62 14.21 -7.43
CA GLU A 82 -3.55 14.72 -8.29
C GLU A 82 -2.50 15.45 -7.44
N TYR A 83 -1.27 14.94 -7.41
CA TYR A 83 -0.09 15.49 -6.71
C TYR A 83 -0.04 15.29 -5.19
N TYR A 84 1.17 15.03 -4.70
CA TYR A 84 1.47 14.88 -3.26
C TYR A 84 1.00 16.05 -2.38
N SER A 85 1.03 17.29 -2.90
CA SER A 85 0.60 18.46 -2.12
C SER A 85 -0.92 18.60 -1.96
N ARG A 86 -1.71 17.74 -2.63
CA ARG A 86 -3.18 17.71 -2.50
C ARG A 86 -3.66 16.63 -1.54
N PHE A 87 -2.76 15.83 -0.97
CA PHE A 87 -3.14 14.93 0.11
C PHE A 87 -3.65 15.74 1.30
N PRO A 88 -4.66 15.22 2.01
CA PRO A 88 -5.08 15.77 3.29
C PRO A 88 -3.90 15.90 4.27
N ASP A 89 -4.07 16.71 5.31
CA ASP A 89 -3.01 16.91 6.30
C ASP A 89 -2.56 15.56 6.91
N ASN A 90 -1.28 15.46 7.28
CA ASN A 90 -0.73 14.24 7.89
C ASN A 90 -1.58 13.80 9.08
N ARG A 91 -2.10 12.57 9.04
CA ARG A 91 -3.03 11.91 9.99
C ARG A 91 -4.53 12.14 9.76
N GLU A 92 -4.94 12.90 8.74
CA GLU A 92 -6.34 12.86 8.31
C GLU A 92 -6.64 11.55 7.56
N PRO A 93 -7.78 10.89 7.83
CA PRO A 93 -8.16 9.68 7.11
C PRO A 93 -8.43 10.00 5.64
N MET A 94 -7.84 9.22 4.75
CA MET A 94 -8.18 9.21 3.33
C MET A 94 -9.58 8.62 3.14
N ILE A 95 -9.85 7.53 3.87
CA ILE A 95 -11.16 6.90 4.00
C ILE A 95 -11.37 6.47 5.45
N GLN A 96 -12.64 6.48 5.89
CA GLN A 96 -13.04 6.08 7.22
C GLN A 96 -14.43 5.48 7.20
N HIS A 97 -14.57 4.31 7.83
CA HIS A 97 -15.85 3.62 8.06
C HIS A 97 -15.97 3.25 9.53
N GLY A 98 -16.82 3.97 10.27
CA GLY A 98 -16.92 3.79 11.72
C GLY A 98 -15.63 4.18 12.42
N ASP A 99 -15.06 3.25 13.19
CA ASP A 99 -13.79 3.43 13.90
C ASP A 99 -12.57 3.07 13.02
N ASP A 100 -12.78 2.36 11.91
CA ASP A 100 -11.72 1.96 10.99
C ASP A 100 -11.37 3.06 10.00
N ALA A 101 -10.07 3.31 9.83
CA ALA A 101 -9.59 4.37 8.96
C ALA A 101 -8.29 3.98 8.24
N LEU A 102 -8.14 4.49 7.02
CA LEU A 102 -6.88 4.47 6.30
C LEU A 102 -6.32 5.89 6.24
N PHE A 103 -5.14 6.12 6.81
CA PHE A 103 -4.56 7.45 6.87
C PHE A 103 -3.95 7.91 5.54
N SER A 104 -4.13 9.19 5.23
CA SER A 104 -3.63 9.82 4.01
C SER A 104 -2.12 9.71 3.85
N GLU A 105 -1.37 9.75 4.96
CA GLU A 105 0.10 9.61 4.93
C GLU A 105 0.56 8.23 4.45
N TRP A 106 -0.20 7.17 4.73
CA TRP A 106 0.12 5.82 4.26
C TRP A 106 -0.19 5.65 2.79
N VAL A 107 -1.31 6.23 2.34
CA VAL A 107 -1.68 6.27 0.93
C VAL A 107 -0.65 7.07 0.12
N GLU A 108 -0.27 8.26 0.59
CA GLU A 108 0.78 9.07 -0.06
C GLU A 108 2.09 8.30 -0.17
N ALA A 109 2.49 7.59 0.90
CA ALA A 109 3.70 6.78 0.91
C ALA A 109 3.64 5.65 -0.12
N ALA A 110 2.51 4.95 -0.23
CA ALA A 110 2.33 3.90 -1.22
C ALA A 110 2.34 4.44 -2.66
N VAL A 111 1.73 5.60 -2.90
CA VAL A 111 1.81 6.26 -4.21
C VAL A 111 3.26 6.61 -4.54
N ARG A 112 4.04 7.15 -3.59
CA ARG A 112 5.46 7.46 -3.78
C ARG A 112 6.29 6.20 -4.07
N VAL A 113 5.99 5.09 -3.41
CA VAL A 113 6.64 3.79 -3.67
C VAL A 113 6.42 3.36 -5.12
N LEU A 114 5.18 3.44 -5.61
CA LEU A 114 4.80 2.99 -6.94
C LEU A 114 5.10 3.99 -8.07
N ASN A 115 5.19 5.29 -7.76
CA ASN A 115 5.44 6.36 -8.73
C ASN A 115 6.90 6.85 -8.76
N GLY A 116 7.59 6.83 -7.62
CA GLY A 116 8.89 7.46 -7.45
C GLY A 116 8.84 8.99 -7.39
N GLY A 117 9.76 9.63 -8.11
CA GLY A 117 10.03 11.08 -8.05
C GLY A 117 9.32 11.94 -9.10
N GLY A 118 8.37 11.38 -9.85
CA GLY A 118 7.68 12.04 -10.97
C GLY A 118 6.34 12.67 -10.61
N ARG A 119 5.74 13.38 -11.56
CA ARG A 119 4.30 13.68 -11.54
C ARG A 119 3.55 12.43 -12.00
N TYR A 120 2.36 12.20 -11.45
CA TYR A 120 1.44 11.16 -11.91
C TYR A 120 0.07 11.77 -12.14
N ASP A 121 -0.70 11.16 -13.03
CA ASP A 121 -2.09 11.51 -13.26
C ASP A 121 -3.03 10.76 -12.28
N GLU A 122 -4.17 11.35 -11.96
CA GLU A 122 -5.21 10.79 -11.05
C GLU A 122 -5.63 9.37 -11.43
N SER A 123 -5.72 9.10 -12.74
CA SER A 123 -6.14 7.80 -13.29
C SER A 123 -5.07 6.71 -13.23
N GLU A 124 -3.84 7.00 -12.79
CA GLU A 124 -2.78 5.99 -12.70
C GLU A 124 -2.94 5.06 -11.51
N PHE A 125 -3.69 5.49 -10.50
CA PHE A 125 -3.83 4.79 -9.24
C PHE A 125 -5.28 4.43 -8.98
N THR A 126 -5.49 3.24 -8.43
CA THR A 126 -6.79 2.81 -7.92
C THR A 126 -6.58 2.32 -6.50
N LEU A 127 -7.19 2.99 -5.54
CA LEU A 127 -7.27 2.54 -4.15
C LEU A 127 -8.58 1.79 -3.97
N TYR A 128 -8.49 0.50 -3.63
CA TYR A 128 -9.64 -0.33 -3.33
C TYR A 128 -9.94 -0.25 -1.83
N ASP A 129 -11.17 0.12 -1.51
CA ASP A 129 -11.67 0.19 -0.15
C ASP A 129 -12.07 -1.21 0.32
N CYS A 130 -11.42 -1.68 1.38
CA CYS A 130 -11.65 -2.98 2.00
C CYS A 130 -12.07 -2.85 3.47
N LEU A 131 -12.56 -1.68 3.90
CA LEU A 131 -12.87 -1.41 5.31
C LEU A 131 -14.31 -1.75 5.73
N VAL A 132 -15.16 -2.12 4.78
CA VAL A 132 -16.60 -2.34 5.02
C VAL A 132 -16.85 -3.75 5.59
N ASP A 133 -17.75 -3.84 6.57
CA ASP A 133 -18.21 -5.06 7.29
C ASP A 133 -17.15 -5.82 8.13
N ASP A 134 -15.99 -6.16 7.56
CA ASP A 134 -14.86 -6.84 8.21
C ASP A 134 -13.53 -6.25 7.70
N PRO A 135 -13.00 -5.20 8.35
CA PRO A 135 -11.88 -4.40 7.83
C PRO A 135 -10.65 -5.23 7.46
N GLN A 136 -10.28 -5.19 6.19
CA GLN A 136 -9.05 -5.78 5.65
C GLN A 136 -8.08 -4.70 5.17
N PRO A 137 -6.80 -5.04 4.95
CA PRO A 137 -5.86 -4.13 4.31
C PRO A 137 -6.37 -3.64 2.96
N CYS A 138 -6.39 -2.32 2.76
CA CYS A 138 -6.78 -1.72 1.48
C CYS A 138 -5.66 -1.92 0.45
N LEU A 139 -6.02 -2.06 -0.82
CA LEU A 139 -5.04 -2.26 -1.90
C LEU A 139 -4.92 -0.99 -2.74
N LEU A 140 -3.72 -0.44 -2.85
CA LEU A 140 -3.38 0.57 -3.84
C LEU A 140 -2.72 -0.11 -5.05
N LEU A 141 -3.32 0.03 -6.23
CA LEU A 141 -2.82 -0.52 -7.49
C LEU A 141 -2.36 0.59 -8.43
N ARG A 142 -1.20 0.39 -9.06
CA ARG A 142 -0.78 1.10 -10.28
C ARG A 142 -0.67 0.07 -11.40
N GLU A 143 -1.58 0.13 -12.36
CA GLU A 143 -1.67 -0.88 -13.42
C GLU A 143 -0.32 -1.14 -14.08
N ARG A 144 0.06 -2.42 -14.19
CA ARG A 144 1.30 -2.89 -14.81
C ARG A 144 2.59 -2.35 -14.17
N VAL A 145 2.53 -1.79 -12.96
CA VAL A 145 3.71 -1.32 -12.21
C VAL A 145 3.85 -2.00 -10.87
N GLY A 146 2.76 -2.13 -10.11
CA GLY A 146 2.82 -2.72 -8.79
C GLY A 146 1.56 -2.50 -7.98
N ALA A 147 1.48 -3.19 -6.85
CA ALA A 147 0.43 -2.98 -5.86
C ALA A 147 1.03 -2.90 -4.44
N VAL A 148 0.35 -2.19 -3.56
CA VAL A 148 0.72 -2.03 -2.14
C VAL A 148 -0.51 -2.32 -1.28
N LEU A 149 -0.36 -3.16 -0.27
CA LEU A 149 -1.34 -3.31 0.81
C LEU A 149 -1.10 -2.27 1.89
N LEU A 150 -2.19 -1.70 2.38
CA LEU A 150 -2.23 -0.67 3.40
C LEU A 150 -3.13 -1.14 4.55
N ALA A 151 -2.53 -1.43 5.71
CA ALA A 151 -3.29 -1.81 6.88
C ALA A 151 -4.13 -0.62 7.39
N PRO A 152 -5.36 -0.83 7.88
CA PRO A 152 -6.10 0.20 8.59
C PRO A 152 -5.48 0.52 9.96
N ALA A 153 -5.82 1.70 10.47
CA ALA A 153 -5.27 2.31 11.68
C ALA A 153 -5.28 1.37 12.90
N ASP A 154 -6.39 0.67 13.12
CA ASP A 154 -6.58 -0.20 14.28
C ASP A 154 -5.91 -1.58 14.13
N LEU A 155 -5.48 -1.95 12.91
CA LEU A 155 -4.74 -3.19 12.65
C LEU A 155 -3.22 -3.01 12.70
N SER A 156 -2.73 -1.78 12.88
CA SER A 156 -1.33 -1.43 12.61
C SER A 156 -0.29 -1.85 13.66
N PRO A 157 -0.65 -2.41 14.84
CA PRO A 157 0.35 -3.15 15.63
C PRO A 157 -0.06 -4.56 16.14
N GLU A 158 -1.21 -5.14 15.77
CA GLU A 158 -1.63 -6.47 16.25
C GLU A 158 -2.00 -7.51 15.18
N VAL A 159 -1.80 -7.23 13.88
CA VAL A 159 -1.81 -8.33 12.90
C VAL A 159 -0.53 -9.12 13.05
N LYS A 160 -0.60 -10.23 13.79
CA LYS A 160 0.38 -11.32 13.78
C LYS A 160 0.54 -11.81 12.33
N GLY A 161 1.44 -11.20 11.56
CA GLY A 161 1.77 -11.66 10.20
C GLY A 161 1.70 -10.60 9.09
N LEU A 162 1.60 -9.30 9.40
CA LEU A 162 2.05 -8.26 8.48
C LEU A 162 3.55 -8.09 8.55
#